data_AF-A0A6J6L7X6-F1
#
_entry.id   AF-A0A6J6L7X6-F1
#
_cell.length_a   1.000
_cell.length_b   1.000
_cell.length_c   1.000
_cell.angle_alpha   90.00
_cell.angle_beta   90.00
_cell.angle_gamma   90.00
#
_symmetry.space_group_name_H-M   'P 1'
#
loop_
_entity.id
_entity.type
_entity.pdbx_description
1 polymer ?
#
loop_
_entity_poly.entity_id
_entity_poly.type
_entity_poly.pdbx_seq_one_letter_code
_entity_poly.pdbx_strand_id
1 'polypeptide(L)' 'MQNNASTPRQLRFAVFLQSFAALLLLGAGIVRISALGVDLWAVVFLILGLVAATAAVLILRVIRRS' A
#
# COMPACT_ATOMS: atom_id res chain seq x y z
N MET A 1 -19.52 6.04 23.87
CA MET A 1 -18.95 5.80 22.53
C MET A 1 -17.51 5.35 22.72
N GLN A 2 -17.19 4.13 22.27
CA GLN A 2 -15.89 3.46 22.49
C GLN A 2 -14.72 4.30 21.95
N ASN A 3 -13.81 4.70 22.84
CA ASN A 3 -12.46 5.10 22.44
C ASN A 3 -11.67 3.83 22.08
N ASN A 4 -11.89 3.33 20.86
CA ASN A 4 -11.06 2.29 20.24
C ASN A 4 -9.74 2.91 19.79
N ALA A 5 -8.92 3.36 20.74
CA ALA A 5 -7.55 3.77 20.44
C ALA A 5 -6.78 2.53 20.00
N SER A 6 -6.71 2.29 18.69
CA SER A 6 -5.82 1.29 18.10
C SER A 6 -4.43 1.48 18.69
N THR A 7 -3.89 0.44 19.34
CA THR A 7 -2.60 0.55 20.02
C THR A 7 -1.53 0.98 19.02
N PRO A 8 -0.53 1.79 19.40
CA PRO A 8 0.50 2.29 18.48
C PRO A 8 1.24 1.16 17.73
N ARG A 9 1.29 -0.03 18.32
CA ARG A 9 1.81 -1.26 17.69
C ARG A 9 0.94 -1.76 16.53
N GLN A 10 -0.39 -1.72 16.67
CA GLN A 10 -1.33 -2.12 15.62
C GLN A 10 -1.25 -1.16 14.42
N LEU A 11 -1.14 0.15 14.66
CA LEU A 11 -0.99 1.12 13.57
C LEU A 11 0.31 0.89 12.77
N ARG A 12 1.42 0.66 13.47
CA ARG A 12 2.71 0.35 12.82
C ARG A 12 2.64 -0.93 11.99
N PHE A 13 1.98 -1.96 12.51
CA PHE A 13 1.78 -3.21 11.77
C PHE A 13 0.89 -3.01 10.54
N ALA A 14 -0.20 -2.24 10.66
CA ALA A 14 -1.07 -1.91 9.53
C ALA A 14 -0.32 -1.15 8.43
N VAL A 15 0.51 -0.16 8.79
CA VAL A 15 1.37 0.57 7.84
C VAL A 15 2.36 -0.37 7.16
N PHE A 16 2.98 -1.29 7.90
CA PHE A 16 3.86 -2.30 7.34
C PHE A 16 3.13 -3.17 6.32
N LEU A 17 1.97 -3.71 6.68
CA LEU A 17 1.17 -4.55 5.79
C LEU A 17 0.73 -3.80 4.53
N GLN A 18 0.33 -2.54 4.67
CA GLN A 18 -0.03 -1.67 3.56
C GLN A 18 1.16 -1.44 2.62
N SER A 19 2.34 -1.19 3.16
CA SER A 19 3.57 -0.97 2.38
C SER A 19 3.98 -2.26 1.65
N PHE A 20 3.84 -3.41 2.32
CA PHE A 20 4.11 -4.71 1.73
C PHE A 20 3.14 -5.04 0.59
N ALA A 21 1.84 -4.80 0.78
CA ALA A 21 0.83 -4.96 -0.27
C ALA A 21 1.11 -4.08 -1.49
N ALA A 22 1.54 -2.83 -1.27
CA ALA A 22 1.94 -1.92 -2.35
C ALA A 22 3.10 -2.49 -3.17
N LEU A 23 4.14 -3.03 -2.51
CA LEU A 23 5.27 -3.67 -3.18
C LEU A 23 4.85 -4.90 -3.99
N LEU A 24 3.97 -5.75 -3.44
CA LEU A 24 3.45 -6.92 -4.15
C LEU A 24 2.63 -6.54 -5.38
N LEU A 25 1.79 -5.50 -5.28
CA LEU A 25 1.00 -5.00 -6.42
C LEU A 25 1.90 -4.46 -7.54
N LEU A 26 2.91 -3.64 -7.18
CA LEU A 26 3.87 -3.13 -8.16
C LEU A 26 4.67 -4.28 -8.81
N GLY A 27 5.15 -5.23 -7.99
CA GLY A 27 5.86 -6.40 -8.48
C GLY A 27 5.00 -7.25 -9.42
N ALA A 28 3.75 -7.51 -9.07
CA ALA A 28 2.80 -8.23 -9.92
C ALA A 28 2.55 -7.50 -11.25
N GLY A 29 2.40 -6.16 -11.20
CA GLY A 29 2.29 -5.33 -12.40
C GLY A 29 3.52 -5.45 -13.31
N ILE A 30 4.73 -5.34 -12.76
CA ILE A 30 5.98 -5.47 -13.52
C ILE A 30 6.11 -6.86 -14.14
N VAL A 31 5.90 -7.92 -13.35
CA VAL A 31 5.97 -9.31 -13.84
C VAL A 31 4.96 -9.54 -14.96
N ARG A 32 3.74 -9.00 -14.82
CA ARG A 32 2.72 -9.10 -15.86
C ARG A 32 3.12 -8.40 -17.15
N ILE A 33 3.68 -7.19 -17.05
CA ILE A 33 4.20 -6.46 -18.23
C ILE A 33 5.29 -7.26 -18.93
N SER A 34 6.21 -7.86 -18.17
CA SER A 34 7.27 -8.69 -18.72
C SER A 34 6.77 -9.97 -19.38
N ALA A 35 5.71 -10.58 -18.86
CA ALA A 35 5.18 -11.86 -19.35
C ALA A 35 4.18 -11.72 -20.51
N LEU A 36 3.30 -10.72 -20.46
CA LEU A 36 2.16 -10.57 -21.38
C LEU A 36 2.17 -9.23 -22.15
N GLY A 37 3.10 -8.33 -21.87
CA GLY A 37 3.09 -6.97 -22.37
C GLY A 37 2.19 -6.04 -21.56
N VAL A 38 2.09 -4.78 -22.00
CA VAL A 38 1.28 -3.77 -21.31
C VAL A 38 -0.21 -4.00 -21.61
N ASP A 39 -0.94 -4.50 -20.61
CA ASP A 39 -2.39 -4.68 -20.67
C ASP A 39 -3.11 -3.87 -19.58
N LEU A 40 -4.45 -3.81 -19.66
CA LEU A 40 -5.28 -3.03 -18.73
C LEU A 40 -5.02 -3.45 -17.27
N TRP A 41 -4.86 -4.76 -17.02
CA TRP A 41 -4.65 -5.30 -15.69
C TRP A 41 -3.27 -4.95 -15.12
N ALA A 42 -2.21 -4.94 -15.95
CA ALA A 42 -0.91 -4.44 -15.54
C ALA A 42 -0.98 -2.99 -15.05
N VAL A 43 -1.69 -2.13 -15.80
CA VAL A 43 -1.89 -0.73 -15.41
C VAL A 43 -2.67 -0.63 -14.11
N VAL A 44 -3.71 -1.43 -13.92
CA VAL A 44 -4.49 -1.49 -12.67
C VAL A 44 -3.59 -1.86 -11.49
N PHE A 45 -2.74 -2.89 -11.62
CA PHE A 45 -1.82 -3.28 -10.56
C PHE A 45 -0.83 -2.18 -10.19
N LEU A 46 -0.29 -1.48 -11.20
CA LEU A 46 0.62 -0.36 -10.97
C LEU A 46 -0.06 0.82 -10.27
N ILE A 47 -1.26 1.22 -10.72
CA ILE A 47 -2.03 2.31 -10.11
C ILE A 47 -2.41 1.96 -8.66
N LEU A 48 -2.94 0.76 -8.43
CA LEU A 48 -3.32 0.33 -7.08
C LEU A 48 -2.09 0.25 -6.16
N GLY A 49 -0.95 -0.24 -6.67
CA GLY A 49 0.31 -0.22 -5.93
C GLY A 49 0.75 1.20 -5.56
N LEU A 50 0.62 2.16 -6.48
CA LEU A 50 0.97 3.56 -6.25
C LEU A 50 0.04 4.24 -5.22
N VAL A 51 -1.27 3.98 -5.32
CA VAL A 51 -2.27 4.46 -4.36
C VAL A 51 -2.00 3.86 -2.97
N ALA A 52 -1.70 2.57 -2.90
CA ALA A 52 -1.40 1.90 -1.64
C ALA A 52 -0.13 2.46 -0.97
N ALA A 53 0.93 2.73 -1.75
CA ALA A 53 2.15 3.38 -1.27
C ALA A 53 1.88 4.81 -0.77
N THR A 54 1.09 5.59 -1.52
CA THR A 54 0.71 6.96 -1.15
C THR A 54 -0.08 6.97 0.16
N ALA A 55 -1.04 6.06 0.32
CA ALA A 55 -1.80 5.89 1.55
C ALA A 55 -0.88 5.57 2.74
N ALA A 56 0.07 4.66 2.59
CA ALA A 56 1.04 4.33 3.64
C ALA A 56 1.85 5.57 4.07
N VAL A 57 2.32 6.37 3.12
CA VAL A 57 3.06 7.62 3.40
C VAL A 57 2.20 8.64 4.13
N LEU A 58 0.93 8.82 3.74
CA LEU A 58 0.02 9.72 4.42
C LEU A 58 -0.24 9.29 5.87
N ILE A 59 -0.47 8.00 6.09
CA ILE A 59 -0.65 7.44 7.44
C ILE A 59 0.61 7.66 8.28
N LEU A 60 1.80 7.39 7.73
CA LEU A 60 3.08 7.66 8.39
C LEU A 60 3.28 9.13 8.75
N ARG A 61 2.90 10.05 7.86
CA ARG A 61 2.99 11.49 8.11
C ARG A 61 2.07 11.92 9.25
N VAL A 62 0.86 11.37 9.31
CA VAL A 62 -0.10 11.65 10.40
C VAL A 62 0.46 11.13 11.72
N ILE A 63 0.93 9.89 11.78
CA ILE A 63 1.52 9.30 13.00
C ILE A 63 2.70 10.13 13.52
N ARG A 64 3.56 10.64 12.63
CA ARG A 64 4.73 11.44 13.02
C ARG A 64 4.39 12.85 13.53
N ARG A 65 3.21 13.37 13.18
CA ARG A 65 2.75 14.71 13.60
C ARG A 65 1.94 14.70 14.90
N SER A 66 1.38 13.54 15.25
CA SER A 66 0.75 13.26 16.55
C SER A 66 1.78 13.00 17.65
#